data_AF-A0A358EE63-F1
#
_entry.id   AF-A0A358EE63-F1
#
_cell.length_a   1.000
_cell.length_b   1.000
_cell.length_c   1.000
_cell.angle_alpha   90.00
_cell.angle_beta   90.00
_cell.angle_gamma   90.00
#
_symmetry.space_group_name_H-M   'P 1'
#
loop_
_entity.id
_entity.type
_entity.pdbx_description
1 polymer ?
#
loop_
_entity_poly.entity_id
_entity_poly.type
_entity_poly.pdbx_seq_one_letter_code
_entity_poly.pdbx_strand_id
1 'polypeptide(L)'
;MILHLNFEELTSLRVGVESVLDYADTVGIPESVLKKELLSVEALNSRLSGDLSLETLEDLALVKAAVTTIVARLRVIMETRVLSAHPADTEAVAAYFDYAHCLSVAHRIKMKEAEMEGMIELVTASPVTPETAQTFDFPD
;
A
#
# COMPACT_ATOMS: atom_id res chain seq x y z
N MET A 1 3.36 14.40 7.43
CA MET A 1 2.59 14.64 6.16
C MET A 1 1.45 13.65 6.01
N ILE A 2 0.24 14.07 5.64
CA ILE A 2 -0.95 13.19 5.72
C ILE A 2 -1.35 12.59 4.36
N LEU A 3 -1.55 11.26 4.33
CA LEU A 3 -2.24 10.54 3.26
C LEU A 3 -3.68 10.24 3.70
N HIS A 4 -4.62 10.95 3.09
CA HIS A 4 -6.04 10.76 3.38
C HIS A 4 -6.57 9.46 2.77
N LEU A 5 -7.33 8.72 3.56
CA LEU A 5 -8.02 7.48 3.17
C LEU A 5 -9.51 7.64 3.42
N ASN A 6 -10.32 7.39 2.39
CA ASN A 6 -11.76 7.30 2.61
C ASN A 6 -12.15 5.91 3.17
N PHE A 7 -13.42 5.77 3.56
CA PHE A 7 -13.94 4.53 4.16
C PHE A 7 -13.75 3.30 3.26
N GLU A 8 -14.02 3.43 1.96
CA GLU A 8 -13.90 2.32 1.00
C GLU A 8 -12.44 1.92 0.82
N GLU A 9 -11.54 2.89 0.70
CA GLU A 9 -10.10 2.65 0.57
C GLU A 9 -9.52 2.00 1.82
N LEU A 10 -9.93 2.46 3.01
CA LEU A 10 -9.51 1.85 4.26
C LEU A 10 -10.01 0.40 4.37
N THR A 11 -11.26 0.15 4.00
CA THR A 11 -11.86 -1.19 4.04
C THR A 11 -11.19 -2.12 3.05
N SER A 12 -11.02 -1.70 1.79
CA SER A 12 -10.38 -2.50 0.75
C SER A 12 -8.90 -2.78 1.05
N LEU A 13 -8.18 -1.84 1.66
CA LEU A 13 -6.80 -2.09 2.13
C LEU A 13 -6.76 -3.20 3.18
N ARG A 14 -7.71 -3.22 4.12
CA ARG A 14 -7.80 -4.27 5.16
C ARG A 14 -8.11 -5.64 4.55
N VAL A 15 -9.06 -5.71 3.61
CA VAL A 15 -9.33 -6.92 2.81
C VAL A 15 -8.07 -7.39 2.08
N GLY A 16 -7.32 -6.44 1.52
CA GLY A 16 -6.05 -6.69 0.86
C GLY A 16 -4.97 -7.26 1.79
N VAL A 17 -4.81 -6.68 2.99
CA VAL A 17 -3.91 -7.18 4.03
C VAL A 17 -4.25 -8.61 4.38
N GLU A 18 -5.51 -8.88 4.75
CA GLU A 18 -5.98 -10.22 5.12
C GLU A 18 -5.69 -11.22 4.00
N SER A 19 -6.01 -10.86 2.75
CA SER A 19 -5.75 -11.75 1.62
C SER A 19 -4.26 -12.05 1.38
N VAL A 20 -3.35 -11.11 1.66
CA VAL A 20 -1.91 -11.33 1.50
C VAL A 20 -1.41 -12.27 2.59
N LEU A 21 -1.82 -12.05 3.84
CA LEU A 21 -1.43 -12.87 4.98
C LEU A 21 -1.97 -14.31 4.87
N ASP A 22 -3.25 -14.46 4.56
CA ASP A 22 -3.88 -15.78 4.36
C ASP A 22 -3.20 -16.58 3.22
N TYR A 23 -2.78 -15.89 2.16
CA TYR A 23 -2.09 -16.53 1.05
C TYR A 23 -0.68 -17.00 1.45
N ALA A 24 0.04 -16.20 2.24
CA ALA A 24 1.36 -16.58 2.74
C ALA A 24 1.29 -17.84 3.62
N ASP A 25 0.29 -17.91 4.49
CA ASP A 25 0.02 -19.07 5.34
C ASP A 25 -0.32 -20.31 4.52
N THR A 26 -1.14 -20.16 3.47
CA THR A 26 -1.60 -21.27 2.64
C THR A 26 -0.49 -21.88 1.77
N VAL A 27 0.40 -21.04 1.21
CA VAL A 27 1.45 -21.51 0.28
C VAL A 27 2.68 -22.04 1.01
N GLY A 28 2.79 -21.82 2.33
CA GLY A 28 3.92 -22.31 3.14
C GLY A 28 5.26 -21.75 2.67
N ILE A 29 5.27 -20.50 2.21
CA ILE A 29 6.46 -19.85 1.69
C ILE A 29 7.48 -19.73 2.83
N PRO A 30 8.73 -20.19 2.67
CA PRO A 30 9.75 -20.04 3.69
C PRO A 30 9.92 -18.56 4.06
N GLU A 31 9.81 -18.28 5.36
CA GLU A 31 9.91 -16.96 6.01
C GLU A 31 11.06 -16.06 5.52
N SER A 32 12.09 -16.64 4.88
CA SER A 32 13.30 -15.95 4.43
C SER A 32 13.19 -15.24 3.08
N VAL A 33 12.22 -15.57 2.20
CA VAL A 33 12.16 -15.02 0.83
C VAL A 33 11.17 -13.86 0.67
N LEU A 34 10.11 -13.83 1.47
CA LEU A 34 9.04 -12.80 1.39
C LEU A 34 8.99 -11.87 2.61
N LYS A 35 10.00 -11.93 3.48
CA LYS A 35 9.98 -11.28 4.79
C LYS A 35 9.74 -9.79 4.72
N LYS A 36 10.42 -9.07 3.82
CA LYS A 36 10.34 -7.61 3.78
C LYS A 36 8.95 -7.12 3.36
N GLU A 37 8.34 -7.77 2.37
CA GLU A 37 7.02 -7.40 1.86
C GLU A 37 5.93 -7.74 2.90
N LEU A 38 5.99 -8.94 3.49
CA LEU A 38 5.05 -9.34 4.55
C LEU A 38 5.17 -8.45 5.79
N LEU A 39 6.39 -8.18 6.25
CA LEU A 39 6.61 -7.24 7.38
C LEU A 39 6.07 -5.84 7.07
N SER A 40 6.19 -5.37 5.82
CA SER A 40 5.62 -4.08 5.43
C SER A 40 4.09 -4.10 5.48
N VAL A 41 3.46 -5.20 5.03
CA VAL A 41 2.00 -5.39 5.09
C VAL A 41 1.50 -5.49 6.53
N GLU A 42 2.20 -6.24 7.41
CA GLU A 42 1.89 -6.32 8.84
C GLU A 42 2.05 -4.97 9.54
N ALA A 43 3.13 -4.24 9.25
CA ALA A 43 3.35 -2.90 9.77
C ALA A 43 2.23 -1.94 9.34
N LEU A 44 1.83 -2.00 8.06
CA LEU A 44 0.70 -1.21 7.55
C LEU A 44 -0.60 -1.57 8.27
N ASN A 45 -0.89 -2.85 8.51
CA ASN A 45 -2.13 -3.31 9.16
C ASN A 45 -2.39 -2.59 10.49
N SER A 46 -1.34 -2.43 11.31
CA SER A 46 -1.44 -1.75 12.61
C SER A 46 -1.83 -0.27 12.51
N ARG A 47 -1.67 0.35 11.33
CA ARG A 47 -1.92 1.77 11.07
C ARG A 47 -3.25 2.03 10.37
N LEU A 48 -3.94 0.99 9.86
CA LEU A 48 -5.21 1.11 9.12
C LEU A 48 -6.42 1.37 10.06
N SER A 49 -6.37 2.49 10.78
CA SER A 49 -7.46 2.98 11.63
C SER A 49 -8.08 4.29 11.14
N GLY A 50 -7.49 4.92 10.12
CA GLY A 50 -7.91 6.19 9.54
C GLY A 50 -6.90 6.70 8.53
N ASP A 51 -6.70 8.02 8.47
CA ASP A 51 -5.66 8.65 7.67
C ASP A 51 -4.26 8.20 8.13
N LEU A 52 -3.29 8.20 7.21
CA LEU A 52 -1.92 7.81 7.50
C LEU A 52 -1.02 9.05 7.59
N SER A 53 -0.44 9.29 8.76
CA SER A 53 0.70 10.20 8.90
C SER A 53 1.96 9.55 8.34
N LEU A 54 2.65 10.27 7.46
CA LEU A 54 3.91 9.92 6.81
C LEU A 54 4.97 10.90 7.32
N GLU A 55 5.79 10.44 8.25
CA GLU A 55 6.77 11.28 8.96
C GLU A 55 8.04 11.49 8.13
N THR A 56 8.44 10.47 7.37
CA THR A 56 9.70 10.48 6.59
C THR A 56 9.49 9.84 5.21
N LEU A 57 10.45 10.03 4.31
CA LEU A 57 10.40 9.37 3.00
C LEU A 57 10.61 7.84 3.12
N GLU A 58 11.40 7.39 4.10
CA GLU A 58 11.52 5.96 4.45
C GLU A 58 10.18 5.39 4.92
N ASP A 59 9.43 6.12 5.75
CA ASP A 59 8.10 5.70 6.18
C ASP A 59 7.12 5.58 4.99
N LEU A 60 7.14 6.57 4.08
CA LEU A 60 6.38 6.47 2.82
C LEU A 60 6.81 5.23 2.01
N ALA A 61 8.10 4.91 1.93
CA ALA A 61 8.59 3.76 1.19
C ALA A 61 8.07 2.43 1.75
N LEU A 62 7.96 2.30 3.08
CA LEU A 62 7.35 1.14 3.74
C LEU A 62 5.86 1.01 3.40
N VAL A 63 5.09 2.09 3.49
CA VAL A 63 3.67 2.11 3.12
C VAL A 63 3.49 1.79 1.64
N LYS A 64 4.33 2.37 0.76
CA LYS A 64 4.34 2.10 -0.68
C LYS A 64 4.59 0.63 -0.99
N ALA A 65 5.57 0.02 -0.32
CA ALA A 65 5.87 -1.40 -0.50
C ALA A 65 4.66 -2.27 -0.13
N ALA A 66 4.07 -2.04 1.04
CA ALA A 66 2.90 -2.77 1.51
C ALA A 66 1.69 -2.63 0.56
N VAL A 67 1.34 -1.41 0.17
CA VAL A 67 0.21 -1.15 -0.74
C VAL A 67 0.47 -1.76 -2.12
N THR A 68 1.71 -1.74 -2.61
CA THR A 68 2.05 -2.37 -3.89
C THR A 68 1.83 -3.89 -3.85
N THR A 69 2.24 -4.56 -2.78
CA THR A 69 2.00 -5.99 -2.56
C THR A 69 0.50 -6.30 -2.50
N ILE A 70 -0.26 -5.48 -1.78
CA ILE A 70 -1.73 -5.61 -1.68
C ILE A 70 -2.40 -5.47 -3.06
N VAL A 71 -2.05 -4.44 -3.82
CA VAL A 71 -2.61 -4.20 -5.16
C VAL A 71 -2.30 -5.36 -6.10
N ALA A 72 -1.08 -5.91 -6.05
CA ALA A 72 -0.71 -7.07 -6.86
C ALA A 72 -1.57 -8.30 -6.50
N ARG A 73 -1.81 -8.55 -5.21
CA ARG A 73 -2.66 -9.65 -4.75
C ARG A 73 -4.12 -9.48 -5.16
N LEU A 74 -4.69 -8.30 -4.92
CA LEU A 74 -6.09 -8.01 -5.26
C LEU A 74 -6.32 -8.05 -6.76
N ARG A 75 -5.33 -7.67 -7.57
CA ARG A 75 -5.39 -7.82 -9.03
C ARG A 75 -5.59 -9.27 -9.45
N VAL A 76 -4.79 -10.19 -8.90
CA VAL A 76 -4.89 -11.63 -9.21
C VAL A 76 -6.28 -12.16 -8.83
N ILE A 77 -6.80 -11.77 -7.66
CA ILE A 77 -8.14 -12.18 -7.20
C ILE A 77 -9.21 -11.64 -8.15
N MET A 78 -9.17 -10.35 -8.45
CA MET A 78 -10.11 -9.68 -9.35
C MET A 78 -10.10 -10.34 -10.73
N GLU A 79 -8.93 -10.53 -11.36
CA GLU A 79 -8.81 -11.18 -12.67
C GLU A 79 -9.36 -12.61 -12.63
N THR A 80 -9.05 -13.38 -11.58
CA THR A 80 -9.55 -14.75 -11.41
C THR A 80 -11.07 -14.80 -11.30
N ARG A 81 -11.67 -13.91 -10.49
CA ARG A 81 -13.12 -13.85 -10.31
C ARG A 81 -13.84 -13.37 -11.56
N VAL A 82 -13.37 -12.30 -12.18
CA VAL A 82 -13.97 -11.76 -13.41
C VAL A 82 -13.95 -12.78 -14.55
N LEU A 83 -12.88 -13.57 -14.68
CA LEU A 83 -12.78 -14.59 -15.72
C LEU A 83 -13.62 -15.84 -15.44
N SER A 84 -13.87 -16.16 -14.17
CA SER A 84 -14.59 -17.38 -13.76
C SER A 84 -16.09 -17.16 -13.53
N ALA A 85 -16.50 -15.93 -13.29
CA ALA A 85 -17.85 -15.61 -12.86
C ALA A 85 -18.79 -15.16 -14.00
N HIS A 86 -20.10 -15.24 -13.72
CA HIS A 86 -21.13 -14.70 -14.61
C HIS A 86 -21.03 -13.15 -14.65
N PRO A 87 -21.36 -12.46 -15.76
CA PRO A 87 -21.26 -10.99 -15.89
C PRO A 87 -22.06 -10.14 -14.88
N ALA A 88 -22.86 -10.75 -14.01
CA ALA A 88 -23.65 -10.09 -12.95
C ALA A 88 -23.30 -10.63 -11.55
N ASP A 89 -22.15 -11.30 -11.44
CA ASP A 89 -21.68 -11.86 -10.18
C ASP A 89 -21.22 -10.75 -9.24
N THR A 90 -21.85 -10.69 -8.07
CA THR A 90 -21.58 -9.64 -7.08
C THR A 90 -20.19 -9.76 -6.46
N GLU A 91 -19.60 -10.96 -6.41
CA GLU A 91 -18.27 -11.17 -5.85
C GLU A 91 -17.16 -10.72 -6.80
N ALA A 92 -17.37 -10.85 -8.11
CA ALA A 92 -16.49 -10.29 -9.13
C ALA A 92 -16.53 -8.75 -9.12
N VAL A 93 -17.71 -8.17 -8.95
CA VAL A 93 -17.88 -6.71 -8.82
C VAL A 93 -17.18 -6.20 -7.55
N ALA A 94 -17.38 -6.87 -6.41
CA ALA A 94 -16.72 -6.50 -5.15
C ALA A 94 -15.19 -6.56 -5.28
N ALA A 95 -14.64 -7.63 -5.86
CA ALA A 95 -13.20 -7.76 -6.06
C ALA A 95 -12.62 -6.69 -7.00
N TYR A 96 -13.40 -6.24 -7.99
CA TYR A 96 -13.01 -5.09 -8.80
C TYR A 96 -12.90 -3.80 -7.98
N PHE A 97 -13.88 -3.51 -7.13
CA PHE A 97 -13.86 -2.31 -6.28
C PHE A 97 -12.69 -2.36 -5.29
N ASP A 98 -12.45 -3.51 -4.65
CA ASP A 98 -11.33 -3.66 -3.72
C ASP A 98 -9.98 -3.35 -4.39
N TYR A 99 -9.78 -3.91 -5.59
CA TYR A 99 -8.59 -3.60 -6.40
C TYR A 99 -8.54 -2.12 -6.79
N ALA A 100 -9.64 -1.54 -7.28
CA ALA A 100 -9.68 -0.17 -7.78
C ALA A 100 -9.41 0.86 -6.67
N HIS A 101 -9.97 0.65 -5.47
CA HIS A 101 -9.73 1.51 -4.32
C HIS A 101 -8.26 1.45 -3.88
N CYS A 102 -7.67 0.26 -3.77
CA CYS A 102 -6.25 0.13 -3.43
C CYS A 102 -5.34 0.72 -4.52
N LEU A 103 -5.69 0.56 -5.80
CA LEU A 103 -4.95 1.15 -6.92
C LEU A 103 -4.97 2.69 -6.88
N SER A 104 -6.11 3.28 -6.53
CA SER A 104 -6.24 4.73 -6.32
C SER A 104 -5.29 5.22 -5.22
N VAL A 105 -5.23 4.51 -4.08
CA VAL A 105 -4.29 4.82 -2.99
C VAL A 105 -2.83 4.70 -3.47
N ALA A 106 -2.47 3.63 -4.17
CA ALA A 106 -1.13 3.45 -4.72
C ALA A 106 -0.70 4.59 -5.64
N HIS A 107 -1.63 5.08 -6.48
CA HIS A 107 -1.37 6.24 -7.33
C HIS A 107 -1.12 7.51 -6.50
N ARG A 108 -1.91 7.76 -5.44
CA ARG A 108 -1.69 8.92 -4.56
C ARG A 108 -0.38 8.84 -3.79
N ILE A 109 0.03 7.66 -3.34
CA ILE A 109 1.34 7.45 -2.70
C ILE A 109 2.48 7.86 -3.63
N LYS A 110 2.42 7.46 -4.91
CA LYS A 110 3.43 7.87 -5.90
C LYS A 110 3.50 9.39 -6.08
N MET A 111 2.35 10.07 -6.07
CA MET A 111 2.34 11.54 -6.15
C MET A 111 2.91 12.19 -4.88
N LYS A 112 2.61 11.62 -3.70
CA LYS A 112 3.16 12.09 -2.42
C LYS A 112 4.67 11.86 -2.29
N GLU A 113 5.18 10.77 -2.83
CA GLU A 113 6.63 10.50 -2.92
C GLU A 113 7.34 11.63 -3.66
N ALA A 114 6.88 11.96 -4.87
CA ALA A 114 7.46 13.03 -5.67
C ALA A 114 7.37 14.41 -4.98
N GLU A 115 6.27 14.66 -4.24
CA GLU A 115 6.11 15.88 -3.44
C GLU A 115 7.12 15.94 -2.30
N MET A 116 7.27 14.86 -1.53
CA MET A 116 8.23 14.76 -0.42
C MET A 116 9.67 14.88 -0.90
N GLU A 117 10.03 14.18 -1.98
CA GLU A 117 11.35 14.30 -2.60
C GLU A 117 11.65 15.75 -2.99
N GLY A 118 10.72 16.40 -3.70
CA GLY A 118 10.86 17.80 -4.10
C GLY A 118 11.00 18.76 -2.92
N MET A 119 10.32 18.51 -1.80
CA MET A 119 10.46 19.32 -0.59
C MET A 119 11.84 19.15 0.07
N ILE A 120 12.36 17.93 0.17
CA ILE A 120 13.72 17.67 0.68
C ILE A 120 14.74 18.40 -0.19
N GLU A 121 14.63 18.27 -1.51
CA GLU A 121 15.56 18.91 -2.44
C GLU A 121 15.51 20.43 -2.35
N LEU A 122 14.31 21.00 -2.21
CA LEU A 122 14.12 22.44 -2.06
C LEU A 122 14.74 22.98 -0.76
N VAL A 123 14.55 22.28 0.36
CA VAL A 123 15.02 22.73 1.69
C VAL A 123 16.52 22.52 1.86
N THR A 124 17.05 21.41 1.35
CA THR A 124 18.47 21.04 1.49
C THR A 124 19.36 21.54 0.34
N ALA A 125 18.76 22.06 -0.73
CA ALA A 125 19.42 22.42 -1.98
C ALA A 125 20.29 21.29 -2.57
N SER A 126 19.94 20.03 -2.28
CA SER A 126 20.69 18.83 -2.68
C SER A 126 19.72 17.69 -3.03
N PRO A 127 20.09 16.75 -3.93
CA PRO A 127 19.28 15.58 -4.21
C PRO A 127 19.00 14.74 -2.96
N VAL A 128 17.90 13.99 -2.98
CA VAL A 128 17.56 13.06 -1.88
C VAL A 128 18.65 11.98 -1.74
N THR A 129 19.05 11.75 -0.50
CA THR A 129 20.00 10.71 -0.08
C THR A 129 19.31 9.72 0.88
N PRO A 130 19.84 8.50 1.08
CA PRO A 130 19.29 7.57 2.07
C PRO A 130 19.25 8.16 3.49
N GLU A 131 20.23 8.98 3.84
CA GLU A 131 20.27 9.66 5.14
C GLU A 131 19.13 10.67 5.26
N THR A 132 18.94 11.54 4.26
CA THR A 132 17.86 12.53 4.28
C THR A 132 16.47 11.89 4.18
N ALA A 133 16.33 10.78 3.44
CA ALA A 133 15.08 10.03 3.38
C ALA A 133 14.63 9.48 4.75
N GLN A 134 15.59 9.19 5.64
CA GLN A 134 15.33 8.66 6.98
C GLN A 134 15.25 9.74 8.07
N THR A 135 15.93 10.88 7.88
CA THR A 135 16.13 11.89 8.93
C THR A 135 15.37 13.19 8.71
N PHE A 136 14.95 13.47 7.47
CA PHE A 136 14.14 14.65 7.17
C PHE A 136 12.69 14.40 7.61
N ASP A 137 12.30 15.09 8.67
CA ASP A 137 10.97 14.97 9.29
C ASP A 137 9.97 15.93 8.63
N PHE A 138 8.82 15.39 8.26
CA PHE A 138 7.70 16.14 7.68
C PHE A 138 6.61 16.35 8.73
N PRO A 139 6.31 17.60 9.13
CA PRO A 139 5.24 17.86 10.08
C PRO A 139 3.89 17.37 9.54
N ASP A 140 3.01 17.01 10.47
CA ASP A 140 1.62 16.65 10.21
C ASP A 140 0.71 17.86 10.04
#